data_AF-A0A8T4U4J3-F1
#
_entry.id   AF-A0A8T4U4J3-F1
#
_cell.length_a   1.000
_cell.length_b   1.000
_cell.length_c   1.000
_cell.angle_alpha   90.00
_cell.angle_beta   90.00
_cell.angle_gamma   90.00
#
_symmetry.space_group_name_H-M   'P 1'
#
loop_
_entity.id
_entity.type
_entity.pdbx_description
1 polymer ?
#
loop_
_entity_poly.entity_id
_entity_poly.type
_entity_poly.pdbx_seq_one_letter_code
_entity_poly.pdbx_strand_id
1 'polypeptide(L)' 'MKKIHTQAKRAFKLSTHLKHYRYFHKLGKKLRPRTFTSEERANEWASENNITKYTLIKVKKDKRFQIVEMQNGQS' A
#
# COMPACT_ATOMS: atom_id res chain seq x y z
N MET A 1 6.84 24.53 16.63
CA MET A 1 7.06 24.15 15.21
C MET A 1 8.53 24.39 14.86
N LYS A 2 9.29 23.37 14.42
CA LYS A 2 10.72 23.55 14.11
C LYS A 2 10.89 24.37 12.82
N LYS A 3 11.67 25.45 12.87
CA LYS A 3 12.04 26.23 11.69
C LYS A 3 13.01 25.40 10.84
N ILE A 4 12.76 25.32 9.54
CA ILE A 4 13.67 24.64 8.59
C ILE A 4 14.65 25.64 8.00
N HIS A 5 15.91 25.24 7.93
CA HIS A 5 16.99 26.02 7.34
C HIS A 5 16.76 26.30 5.84
N THR A 6 17.23 27.46 5.37
CA THR A 6 17.07 27.88 3.96
C THR A 6 17.73 26.91 2.97
N GLN A 7 18.86 26.32 3.33
CA GLN A 7 19.54 25.31 2.51
C GLN A 7 18.67 24.07 2.27
N ALA A 8 18.02 23.55 3.32
CA ALA A 8 17.10 22.42 3.20
C ALA A 8 15.86 22.79 2.36
N LYS A 9 15.35 24.02 2.47
CA LYS A 9 14.25 24.50 1.60
C LYS A 9 14.65 24.48 0.12
N ARG A 10 15.86 24.91 -0.21
CA ARG A 10 16.39 24.88 -1.59
C ARG A 10 16.53 23.45 -2.11
N ALA A 11 17.10 22.54 -1.31
CA ALA A 11 17.27 21.14 -1.70
C ALA A 11 15.94 20.44 -2.02
N PHE A 12 14.89 20.68 -1.22
CA PHE A 12 13.57 20.06 -1.40
C PHE A 12 12.57 20.92 -2.20
N LYS A 13 13.03 22.03 -2.81
CA LYS A 13 12.20 22.99 -3.57
C LYS A 13 10.96 23.48 -2.79
N LEU A 14 11.11 23.72 -1.49
CA LEU A 14 10.05 24.19 -0.60
C LEU A 14 9.98 25.72 -0.60
N SER A 15 8.82 26.29 -0.94
CA SER A 15 8.64 27.75 -0.96
C SER A 15 8.56 28.37 0.45
N THR A 16 8.02 27.62 1.43
CA THR A 16 7.88 28.11 2.80
C THR A 16 8.28 27.04 3.82
N HIS A 17 8.55 27.49 5.04
CA HIS A 17 8.83 26.59 6.16
C HIS A 17 7.59 25.79 6.62
N LEU A 18 6.41 25.99 6.04
CA LEU A 18 5.17 25.29 6.41
C LEU A 18 4.88 24.10 5.49
N LYS A 19 5.45 24.06 4.26
CA LYS A 19 5.17 23.03 3.25
C LYS A 19 6.08 21.81 3.30
N HIS A 20 6.73 21.56 4.42
CA HIS A 20 7.72 20.49 4.56
C HIS A 20 7.14 19.19 5.11
N TYR A 21 5.98 19.25 5.77
CA TYR A 21 5.43 18.11 6.51
C TYR A 21 5.31 16.86 5.65
N ARG A 22 4.80 16.97 4.41
CA ARG A 22 4.66 15.85 3.47
C ARG A 22 5.99 15.20 3.04
N TYR A 23 7.10 15.93 3.11
CA TYR A 23 8.41 15.46 2.66
C TYR A 23 9.20 14.78 3.78
N PHE A 24 9.15 15.34 4.99
CA PHE A 24 9.88 14.81 6.14
C PHE A 24 9.05 13.81 6.96
N HIS A 25 7.72 13.94 6.94
CA HIS A 25 6.82 12.93 7.46
C HIS A 25 6.29 12.14 6.27
N LYS A 26 7.05 11.10 5.88
CA LYS A 26 6.53 10.06 4.99
C LYS A 26 5.32 9.45 5.70
N LEU A 27 4.12 9.87 5.31
CA LEU A 27 2.91 9.11 5.65
C LEU A 27 3.14 7.71 5.09
N GLY A 28 3.17 6.71 5.98
CA GLY A 28 3.28 5.32 5.57
C GLY A 28 2.22 5.07 4.50
N LYS A 29 2.65 4.68 3.29
CA LYS A 29 1.69 4.39 2.22
C LYS A 29 0.80 3.26 2.74
N LYS A 30 -0.52 3.46 2.78
CA LYS A 30 -1.46 2.40 3.13
C LYS A 30 -1.17 1.21 2.20
N LEU A 31 -0.80 0.07 2.77
CA LEU A 31 -0.64 -1.17 2.03
C LEU A 31 -2.00 -1.48 1.41
N ARG A 32 -2.05 -1.43 0.07
CA ARG A 32 -3.27 -1.78 -0.66
C ARG A 32 -3.33 -3.30 -0.78
N PRO A 33 -4.53 -3.90 -0.78
CA PRO A 33 -4.69 -5.30 -1.08
C PRO A 33 -4.05 -5.64 -2.43
N ARG A 34 -3.32 -6.76 -2.48
CA ARG A 34 -2.67 -7.21 -3.71
C ARG A 34 -3.73 -7.77 -4.65
N THR A 35 -3.59 -7.45 -5.94
CA THR A 35 -4.52 -7.91 -6.98
C THR A 35 -3.75 -8.51 -8.15
N PHE A 36 -4.29 -9.57 -8.73
CA PHE A 36 -3.69 -10.38 -9.78
C PHE A 36 -4.49 -10.27 -11.08
N THR A 37 -3.89 -10.62 -12.20
CA THR A 37 -4.53 -10.57 -13.53
C THR A 37 -5.24 -11.87 -13.88
N SER A 38 -4.84 -12.99 -13.29
CA SER A 38 -5.41 -14.32 -13.48
C SER A 38 -5.64 -15.02 -12.13
N GLU A 39 -6.52 -16.02 -12.13
CA GLU A 39 -6.81 -16.87 -10.97
C GLU A 39 -5.60 -17.74 -10.63
N GLU A 40 -4.95 -18.34 -11.63
CA GLU A 40 -3.73 -19.15 -11.47
C GLU A 40 -2.65 -18.40 -10.70
N ARG A 41 -2.34 -17.16 -11.11
CA ARG A 41 -1.32 -16.34 -10.45
C ARG A 41 -1.70 -15.95 -9.03
N ALA A 42 -2.99 -15.82 -8.74
CA ALA A 42 -3.46 -15.57 -7.39
C ALA A 42 -3.27 -16.83 -6.53
N ASN A 43 -3.56 -18.01 -7.07
CA ASN A 43 -3.39 -19.29 -6.38
C ASN A 43 -1.91 -19.62 -6.12
N GLU A 44 -1.04 -19.42 -7.12
CA GLU A 44 0.42 -19.57 -6.96
C GLU A 44 0.93 -18.68 -5.83
N TRP A 45 0.53 -17.41 -5.82
CA TRP A 45 0.94 -16.48 -4.77
C TRP A 45 0.39 -16.90 -3.40
N ALA A 46 -0.86 -17.36 -3.32
CA ALA A 46 -1.42 -17.87 -2.07
C ALA A 46 -0.64 -19.08 -1.55
N SER A 47 -0.25 -19.99 -2.44
CA SER A 47 0.58 -21.16 -2.14
C SER A 47 1.96 -20.76 -1.62
N GLU A 48 2.66 -19.84 -2.31
CA GLU A 48 3.96 -19.30 -1.88
C GLU A 48 3.90 -18.63 -0.50
N ASN A 49 2.76 -18.04 -0.15
CA ASN A 49 2.56 -17.34 1.12
C ASN A 49 1.88 -18.22 2.19
N ASN A 50 1.72 -19.52 1.94
CA ASN A 50 1.10 -20.49 2.85
C ASN A 50 -0.34 -20.14 3.26
N ILE A 51 -1.08 -19.42 2.41
CA ILE A 51 -2.47 -19.03 2.65
C ILE A 51 -3.37 -20.18 2.17
N THR A 52 -3.93 -20.93 3.11
CA THR A 52 -4.76 -22.11 2.81
C THR A 52 -6.26 -21.82 2.76
N LYS A 53 -6.71 -20.79 3.47
CA LYS A 53 -8.13 -20.39 3.55
C LYS A 53 -8.33 -18.99 3.00
N TYR A 54 -8.62 -18.91 1.71
CA TYR A 54 -8.89 -17.65 1.04
C TYR A 54 -10.02 -17.79 0.02
N THR A 55 -10.63 -16.65 -0.29
CA THR A 55 -11.59 -16.51 -1.37
C THR A 55 -11.02 -15.59 -2.44
N LEU A 56 -11.27 -15.92 -3.70
CA LEU A 56 -10.91 -15.06 -4.83
C LEU A 56 -12.11 -14.19 -5.18
N ILE A 57 -11.93 -12.88 -5.08
CA ILE A 57 -12.93 -11.90 -5.50
C ILE A 57 -12.45 -11.22 -6.78
N LYS A 58 -13.32 -11.16 -7.78
CA LYS A 58 -13.11 -10.35 -8.98
C LYS A 58 -13.26 -8.87 -8.64
N VAL A 59 -12.20 -8.10 -8.87
CA VAL A 59 -12.13 -6.66 -8.64
C VAL A 59 -11.88 -5.93 -9.96
N LYS A 60 -12.47 -4.74 -10.10
CA LYS A 60 -12.39 -3.85 -11.27
C LYS A 60 -12.97 -4.49 -12.55
N LYS A 61 -14.30 -4.41 -12.70
CA LYS A 61 -15.05 -4.92 -13.87
C LYS A 61 -14.53 -6.29 -14.34
N ASP A 62 -14.29 -7.18 -13.38
CA ASP A 62 -13.84 -8.56 -13.62
C ASP A 62 -12.46 -8.74 -14.29
N LYS A 63 -11.63 -7.70 -14.29
CA LYS A 63 -10.28 -7.75 -14.91
C LYS A 63 -9.17 -8.15 -13.94
N ARG A 64 -9.43 -8.15 -12.64
CA ARG A 64 -8.42 -8.49 -11.62
C ARG A 64 -9.02 -9.39 -10.56
N PHE A 65 -8.17 -10.13 -9.87
CA PHE A 65 -8.52 -11.01 -8.77
C PHE A 65 -7.86 -10.52 -7.50
N GLN A 66 -8.58 -10.50 -6.41
CA GLN A 66 -8.07 -10.20 -5.08
C GLN A 66 -8.26 -11.42 -4.20
N ILE A 67 -7.21 -11.75 -3.47
CA ILE A 67 -7.26 -12.77 -2.42
C ILE A 67 -7.79 -12.08 -1.17
N VAL A 68 -8.93 -12.55 -0.69
CA VAL A 68 -9.49 -12.16 0.60
C VAL A 68 -9.33 -13.34 1.54
N GLU A 69 -8.39 -13.22 2.46
CA GLU A 69 -8.17 -14.20 3.51
C GLU A 69 -9.44 -14.26 4.38
N MET A 70 -9.99 -15.46 4.57
CA MET A 70 -11.06 -15.63 5.56
C MET A 70 -10.38 -15.56 6.92
N GLN A 71 -10.38 -14.38 7.54
CA GLN A 71 -9.97 -14.26 8.93
C GLN A 71 -10.88 -15.16 9.77
N ASN A 72 -10.36 -16.32 10.17
CA ASN A 72 -10.87 -17.00 11.34
C ASN A 72 -10.59 -16.08 12.53
N GLY A 73 -11.65 -15.40 13.00
CA GLY A 73 -11.77 -14.74 14.30
C GLY A 73 -10.57 -13.95 14.78
N GLN A 74 -10.63 -12.61 14.67
CA GLN A 74 -9.85 -11.78 15.58
C GLN A 74 -10.35 -12.06 17.01
N SER A 75 -9.47 -12.59 17.86
CA SER A 75 -9.57 -12.55 19.33
C SER A 75 -8.86 -11.31 19.84
#